data_AF-A0A6I9YY79-F1
#
_entry.id   AF-A0A6I9YY79-F1
#
_cell.length_a   1.000
_cell.length_b   1.000
_cell.length_c   1.000
_cell.angle_alpha   90.00
_cell.angle_beta   90.00
_cell.angle_gamma   90.00
#
_symmetry.space_group_name_H-M   'P 1'
#
loop_
_entity.id
_entity.type
_entity.pdbx_description
1 polymer ?
#
loop_
_entity_poly.entity_id
_entity_poly.type
_entity_poly.pdbx_seq_one_letter_code
_entity_poly.pdbx_strand_id
1 'polypeptide(L)' 'MIKMCIEYGAQIDLKQNDNCTALHFAATQGATEILKLMMSSYTGEESIINALDGNKETLLHRAALFDHCELAEYLISK' A
#
# COMPACT_ATOMS: atom_id res chain seq x y z
N MET A 1 -4.00 -15.85 -2.80
CA MET A 1 -3.34 -15.32 -4.01
C MET A 1 -2.18 -14.40 -3.65
N ILE A 2 -2.40 -13.24 -3.00
CA ILE A 2 -1.31 -12.27 -2.70
C ILE A 2 -0.12 -12.89 -1.97
N LYS A 3 -0.38 -13.68 -0.92
CA LYS A 3 0.67 -14.41 -0.19
C LYS A 3 1.53 -15.30 -1.11
N MET A 4 0.88 -16.03 -2.01
CA MET A 4 1.56 -16.88 -3.00
C MET A 4 2.42 -16.04 -3.94
N CYS A 5 1.94 -14.89 -4.44
CA CYS A 5 2.75 -14.01 -5.27
C CYS A 5 4.01 -13.51 -4.55
N ILE A 6 3.89 -13.13 -3.27
CA ILE A 6 5.02 -12.71 -2.44
C ILE A 6 6.00 -13.88 -2.26
N GLU A 7 5.51 -15.09 -1.97
CA GLU A 7 6.32 -16.31 -1.86
C GLU A 7 7.08 -16.63 -3.16
N TYR A 8 6.50 -16.31 -4.33
CA TYR A 8 7.16 -16.44 -5.64
C TYR A 8 8.00 -15.21 -6.04
N GLY A 9 8.25 -14.27 -5.12
CA GLY A 9 9.18 -13.16 -5.33
C GLY A 9 8.57 -11.90 -5.95
N ALA A 10 7.24 -11.73 -5.87
CA ALA A 10 6.62 -10.47 -6.27
C ALA A 10 7.14 -9.31 -5.42
N GLN A 11 7.55 -8.22 -6.09
CA GLN A 11 8.07 -7.01 -5.46
C GLN A 11 6.93 -6.03 -5.16
N ILE A 12 6.84 -5.56 -3.91
CA ILE A 12 5.72 -4.74 -3.40
C ILE A 12 5.92 -3.26 -3.71
N ASP A 13 7.18 -2.83 -3.83
CA ASP A 13 7.65 -1.46 -4.03
C ASP A 13 7.75 -1.05 -5.51
N LEU A 14 7.50 -1.98 -6.45
CA LEU A 14 7.47 -1.65 -7.86
C LEU A 14 6.39 -0.62 -8.16
N LYS A 15 6.79 0.41 -8.89
CA LYS A 15 5.94 1.48 -9.36
C LYS A 15 5.52 1.19 -10.79
N GLN A 16 4.21 1.27 -11.05
CA GLN A 16 3.68 1.34 -12.40
C GLN A 16 3.78 2.80 -12.93
N ASN A 17 3.16 3.09 -14.06
CA ASN A 17 2.93 4.47 -14.50
C ASN A 17 2.28 5.29 -13.38
N ASP A 18 2.46 6.61 -13.39
CA ASP A 18 1.97 7.49 -12.32
C ASP A 18 2.49 7.11 -10.92
N ASN A 19 3.68 6.51 -10.81
CA ASN A 19 4.34 6.16 -9.55
C ASN A 19 3.51 5.30 -8.56
N CYS A 20 2.41 4.70 -8.99
CA CYS A 20 1.54 3.91 -8.13
C CYS A 20 2.16 2.54 -7.83
N THR A 21 2.10 2.14 -6.56
CA THR A 21 2.49 0.79 -6.10
C THR A 21 1.26 -0.08 -5.85
N ALA A 22 1.45 -1.39 -5.66
CA ALA A 22 0.38 -2.30 -5.26
C ALA A 22 -0.37 -1.81 -4.00
N LEU A 23 0.32 -1.12 -3.08
CA LEU A 23 -0.28 -0.56 -1.88
C LEU A 23 -1.25 0.59 -2.16
N HIS A 24 -1.00 1.44 -3.17
CA HIS A 24 -1.93 2.52 -3.55
C HIS A 24 -3.26 1.96 -4.04
N PHE A 25 -3.22 0.87 -4.82
CA PHE A 25 -4.43 0.17 -5.24
C PHE A 25 -5.15 -0.50 -4.08
N ALA A 26 -4.42 -1.17 -3.18
CA ALA A 26 -5.01 -1.74 -1.96
C ALA A 26 -5.68 -0.66 -1.09
N ALA A 27 -5.03 0.51 -0.95
CA ALA A 27 -5.56 1.63 -0.18
C ALA A 27 -6.80 2.25 -0.82
N THR A 28 -6.82 2.39 -2.15
CA THR A 28 -7.99 2.85 -2.91
C THR A 28 -9.20 1.93 -2.70
N GLN A 29 -8.96 0.62 -2.64
CA GLN A 29 -10.01 -0.39 -2.44
C GLN A 29 -10.38 -0.63 -0.97
N GLY A 30 -9.70 0.01 -0.01
CA GLY A 30 -9.91 -0.25 1.43
C GLY A 30 -9.51 -1.66 1.85
N ALA A 31 -8.59 -2.30 1.13
CA ALA A 31 -8.19 -3.68 1.36
C ALA A 31 -7.20 -3.79 2.53
N THR A 32 -7.65 -3.45 3.72
CA THR A 32 -6.84 -3.31 4.95
C THR A 32 -5.98 -4.54 5.23
N GLU A 33 -6.56 -5.74 5.17
CA GLU A 33 -5.83 -6.98 5.45
C GLU A 33 -4.79 -7.33 4.38
N ILE A 34 -5.05 -6.98 3.11
CA ILE A 34 -4.07 -7.15 2.04
C ILE A 34 -2.90 -6.18 2.23
N LEU A 35 -3.19 -4.94 2.59
CA LEU A 35 -2.20 -3.92 2.84
C LEU A 35 -1.32 -4.28 4.06
N LYS A 36 -1.93 -4.73 5.16
CA LYS A 36 -1.23 -5.29 6.33
C LYS A 36 -0.31 -6.45 5.95
N LEU A 37 -0.82 -7.42 5.17
CA LEU A 37 -0.04 -8.57 4.69
C LEU A 37 1.19 -8.13 3.88
N MET A 38 0.99 -7.24 2.90
CA MET A 38 2.08 -6.72 2.08
C MET A 38 3.12 -5.96 2.91
N MET A 39 2.67 -5.03 3.78
CA MET A 39 3.59 -4.29 4.66
C MET A 39 4.38 -5.20 5.61
N SER A 40 3.74 -6.24 6.16
CA SER A 40 4.43 -7.20 7.04
C SER A 40 5.45 -8.08 6.31
N SER A 41 5.29 -8.23 4.98
CA SER A 41 6.17 -9.04 4.15
C SER A 41 7.25 -8.22 3.45
N TYR A 42 7.19 -6.89 3.55
CA TYR A 42 8.12 -6.01 2.87
C TYR A 42 9.45 -5.90 3.65
N THR A 43 10.55 -6.10 2.94
CA THR A 43 11.92 -6.10 3.49
C THR A 43 12.82 -5.04 2.89
N GLY A 44 12.28 -4.08 2.13
CA GLY A 44 13.08 -3.02 1.51
C GLY A 44 13.43 -1.91 2.50
N GLU A 45 14.46 -1.13 2.16
CA GLU A 45 15.00 -0.06 3.02
C GLU A 45 14.16 1.22 2.96
N GLU A 46 13.51 1.50 1.82
CA GLU A 46 12.70 2.70 1.64
C GLU A 46 11.31 2.52 2.27
N SER A 47 10.87 3.53 3.01
CA SER A 47 9.55 3.53 3.64
C SER A 47 8.44 3.65 2.60
N ILE A 48 7.77 2.54 2.31
CA ILE A 48 6.69 2.48 1.32
C ILE A 48 5.35 3.05 1.79
N ILE A 49 5.19 3.29 3.10
CA ILE A 49 3.93 3.80 3.67
C ILE A 49 3.66 5.26 3.26
N ASN A 50 4.73 6.04 3.08
CA ASN A 50 4.70 7.44 2.68
C ASN A 50 5.12 7.64 1.23
N ALA A 51 5.18 6.56 0.44
CA ALA A 51 5.44 6.65 -0.99
C ALA A 51 4.38 7.54 -1.65
N LEU A 52 4.84 8.42 -2.54
CA LEU A 52 3.99 9.31 -3.31
C LEU A 52 3.72 8.70 -4.69
N ASP A 53 2.45 8.72 -5.09
CA ASP A 53 2.07 8.46 -6.47
C ASP A 53 2.25 9.72 -7.36
N GLY A 54 1.80 9.65 -8.61
CA GLY A 54 1.91 10.69 -9.62
C GLY A 54 1.10 11.94 -9.30
N ASN A 55 0.07 11.82 -8.45
CA ASN A 55 -0.70 12.96 -7.93
C ASN A 55 -0.07 13.57 -6.66
N LYS A 56 1.07 13.03 -6.22
CA LYS A 56 1.67 13.33 -4.90
C LYS A 56 0.76 12.90 -3.74
N GLU A 57 -0.03 11.85 -3.94
CA GLU A 57 -0.88 11.27 -2.91
C GLU A 57 -0.16 10.08 -2.25
N THR A 58 -0.36 9.92 -0.95
CA THR A 58 0.11 8.77 -0.17
C THR A 58 -1.01 7.74 0.00
N LEU A 59 -0.70 6.58 0.60
CA LEU A 59 -1.71 5.59 1.00
C LEU A 59 -2.81 6.20 1.88
N LEU A 60 -2.44 7.12 2.77
CA LEU A 60 -3.39 7.79 3.66
C LEU A 60 -4.32 8.75 2.89
N HIS A 61 -3.82 9.44 1.86
CA HIS A 61 -4.67 10.27 0.99
C HIS A 61 -5.74 9.40 0.32
N ARG A 62 -5.37 8.23 -0.23
CA ARG A 62 -6.31 7.29 -0.85
C ARG A 62 -7.32 6.75 0.17
N ALA A 63 -6.87 6.31 1.35
CA ALA A 63 -7.76 5.82 2.40
C ALA A 63 -8.77 6.88 2.85
N ALA A 64 -8.34 8.13 3.03
CA ALA A 64 -9.20 9.24 3.43
C ALA A 64 -10.18 9.65 2.31
N LEU A 65 -9.73 9.70 1.05
CA LEU A 65 -10.56 10.08 -0.09
C LEU A 65 -11.77 9.15 -0.28
N PHE A 66 -11.61 7.87 0.03
CA PHE A 66 -12.63 6.84 -0.15
C PHE A 66 -13.29 6.36 1.16
N ASP A 67 -13.08 7.09 2.28
CA ASP A 67 -13.69 6.81 3.59
C ASP A 67 -13.34 5.44 4.20
N HIS A 68 -12.11 4.97 3.97
CA HIS A 68 -11.60 3.71 4.52
C HIS A 68 -11.05 3.92 5.94
N CYS A 69 -11.92 4.23 6.90
CA CYS A 69 -11.57 4.60 8.28
C CYS A 69 -10.62 3.60 8.97
N GLU A 70 -10.92 2.29 8.91
CA GLU A 70 -10.06 1.26 9.55
C GLU A 70 -8.64 1.26 8.96
N LEU A 71 -8.53 1.44 7.65
CA LEU A 71 -7.23 1.52 6.99
C LEU A 71 -6.50 2.81 7.37
N ALA A 72 -7.20 3.94 7.43
CA ALA A 72 -6.63 5.22 7.83
C ALA A 72 -6.09 5.15 9.26
N GLU A 73 -6.84 4.60 10.21
CA GLU A 73 -6.40 4.35 11.59
C GLU A 73 -5.15 3.48 11.63
N TYR A 74 -5.14 2.39 10.86
CA TYR A 74 -3.97 1.53 10.74
C TYR A 74 -2.75 2.31 10.20
N LEU A 75 -2.89 3.07 9.12
CA LEU A 75 -1.79 3.83 8.52
C LEU A 75 -1.24 4.92 9.45
N ILE A 76 -2.09 5.57 10.25
CA ILE A 76 -1.69 6.57 11.25
C ILE A 76 -0.92 5.91 12.40
N SER A 77 -1.20 4.63 12.71
CA SER A 77 -0.54 3.89 13.79
C SER A 77 0.86 3.36 13.44
N LYS A 78 1.33 3.57 12.21
CA LYS A 78 2.56 2.99 11.65
C LYS A 78 3.69 4.00 11.45
#